data_AF-A0AAW6F2J6-F1
#
_entry.id   AF-A0AAW6F2J6-F1
#
_cell.length_a   1.000
_cell.length_b   1.000
_cell.length_c   1.000
_cell.angle_alpha   90.00
_cell.angle_beta   90.00
_cell.angle_gamma   90.00
#
_symmetry.space_group_name_H-M   'P 1'
#
loop_
_entity.id
_entity.type
_entity.pdbx_description
1 polymer ?
#
loop_
_entity_poly.entity_id
_entity_poly.type
_entity_poly.pdbx_seq_one_letter_code
_entity_poly.pdbx_strand_id
1 'polypeptide(L)'
;MKQQEEINDLNQNIYQLSVKLCGKEKKIKLQENSLHLAKEELVSYESTKKEVEDLRYRLINLREIKIQNSSLTQKIKRMSQTVWSKASQAVIDEKMWIDIEVLMVEIYPDIVKALRDADLSFSEMHLCFLTLFKLDTKAMSTLLNIIPTSVDKTRLRVRKKLHWEGKQDFYESLIHIKPV
;
A
#
# COMPACT_ATOMS: atom_id res chain seq x y z
N MET A 1 16.62 53.70 -59.27
CA MET A 1 17.43 52.56 -58.80
C MET A 1 17.25 52.28 -57.32
N LYS A 2 17.54 53.22 -56.40
CA LYS A 2 17.35 53.01 -54.94
C LYS A 2 15.98 52.46 -54.51
N GLN A 3 14.88 53.03 -54.99
CA GLN A 3 13.52 52.52 -54.66
C GLN A 3 13.27 51.08 -55.12
N GLN A 4 13.90 50.64 -56.21
CA GLN A 4 13.72 49.28 -56.74
C GLN A 4 14.50 48.26 -55.89
N GLU A 5 15.66 48.64 -55.36
CA GLU A 5 16.45 47.82 -54.43
C GLU A 5 15.72 47.68 -53.09
N GLU A 6 15.18 48.77 -52.53
CA GLU A 6 14.37 48.74 -51.30
C GLU A 6 13.14 47.84 -51.43
N ILE A 7 12.44 47.90 -52.55
CA ILE A 7 11.29 47.01 -52.85
C ILE A 7 11.74 45.55 -52.90
N ASN A 8 12.90 45.27 -53.49
CA ASN A 8 13.40 43.90 -53.61
C ASN A 8 13.82 43.32 -52.25
N ASP A 9 14.46 44.12 -51.40
CA ASP A 9 14.81 43.75 -50.03
C ASP A 9 13.56 43.51 -49.17
N LEU A 10 12.52 44.35 -49.34
CA LEU A 10 11.23 44.14 -48.69
C LEU A 10 10.58 42.82 -49.11
N ASN A 11 10.55 42.52 -50.41
CA ASN A 11 10.00 41.27 -50.93
C ASN A 11 10.74 40.05 -50.37
N GLN A 12 12.07 40.11 -50.32
CA GLN A 12 12.89 39.04 -49.74
C GLN A 12 12.58 38.86 -48.24
N ASN A 13 12.45 39.95 -47.48
CA ASN A 13 12.10 39.88 -46.07
C ASN A 13 10.69 39.33 -45.84
N ILE A 14 9.70 39.75 -46.63
CA ILE A 14 8.33 39.22 -46.58
C ILE A 14 8.33 37.71 -46.82
N TYR A 15 9.06 37.25 -47.84
CA TYR A 15 9.18 35.82 -48.13
C TYR A 15 9.84 35.04 -46.99
N GLN A 16 10.95 35.54 -46.43
CA GLN A 16 11.62 34.89 -45.30
C GLN A 16 10.72 34.81 -44.05
N LEU A 17 9.95 35.85 -43.78
CA LEU A 17 8.99 35.88 -42.67
C LEU A 17 7.83 34.91 -42.90
N SER A 18 7.28 34.81 -44.11
CA SER A 18 6.17 33.90 -44.42
C SER A 18 6.56 32.43 -44.23
N VAL A 19 7.78 32.04 -44.65
CA VAL A 19 8.31 30.69 -44.44
C VAL A 19 8.51 30.40 -42.95
N LYS A 20 9.09 31.34 -42.20
CA LYS A 20 9.27 31.19 -40.74
C LYS A 20 7.93 31.06 -40.01
N LEU A 21 6.95 31.90 -40.36
CA LEU A 21 5.61 31.87 -39.78
C LEU A 21 4.94 30.51 -40.03
N CYS A 22 4.93 30.04 -41.27
CA CYS A 22 4.38 28.73 -41.63
C CYS A 22 5.03 27.58 -40.83
N GLY A 23 6.36 27.63 -40.65
CA GLY A 23 7.08 26.66 -39.83
C GLY A 23 6.66 26.69 -38.34
N LYS A 24 6.43 27.89 -37.78
CA LYS A 24 5.98 28.05 -36.39
C LYS A 24 4.53 27.60 -36.21
N GLU A 25 3.64 27.92 -37.15
CA GLU A 25 2.23 27.50 -37.12
C GLU A 25 2.10 25.97 -37.14
N LYS A 26 2.87 25.28 -38.01
CA LYS A 26 2.94 23.81 -38.02
C LYS A 26 3.40 23.25 -36.68
N LYS A 27 4.42 23.86 -36.07
CA LYS A 27 4.95 23.44 -34.77
C LYS A 27 3.92 23.61 -33.65
N ILE A 28 3.21 24.73 -33.61
CA ILE A 28 2.13 24.98 -32.64
C ILE A 28 1.05 23.91 -32.77
N LYS A 29 0.59 23.61 -33.99
CA LYS A 29 -0.45 22.60 -34.21
C LYS A 29 -0.05 21.20 -33.71
N LEU A 30 1.21 20.82 -33.89
CA LEU A 30 1.73 19.56 -33.34
C LEU A 30 1.79 19.56 -31.81
N GLN A 31 2.16 20.70 -31.21
CA GLN A 31 2.20 20.86 -29.76
C GLN A 31 0.79 20.82 -29.15
N GLU A 32 -0.20 21.43 -29.79
CA GLU A 32 -1.61 21.40 -29.37
C GLU A 32 -2.15 19.97 -29.34
N ASN A 33 -1.91 19.18 -30.39
CA ASN A 33 -2.31 17.77 -30.43
C ASN A 33 -1.63 16.95 -29.31
N SER A 34 -0.33 17.18 -29.08
CA SER A 34 0.40 16.49 -28.02
C SER A 34 -0.13 16.85 -26.63
N LEU A 35 -0.46 18.14 -26.43
CA LEU A 35 -1.04 18.62 -25.18
C LEU A 35 -2.44 18.04 -24.95
N HIS A 36 -3.24 17.87 -26.00
CA HIS A 36 -4.56 17.23 -25.92
C HIS A 36 -4.42 15.79 -25.41
N LEU A 37 -3.56 14.99 -26.02
CA LEU A 37 -3.33 13.59 -25.62
C LEU A 37 -2.83 13.50 -24.17
N ALA A 38 -1.89 14.36 -23.77
CA ALA A 38 -1.38 14.38 -22.41
C ALA A 38 -2.47 14.72 -21.37
N LYS A 39 -3.44 15.57 -21.72
CA LYS A 39 -4.59 15.88 -20.85
C LYS A 39 -5.53 14.69 -20.71
N GLU A 40 -5.81 13.98 -21.79
CA GLU A 40 -6.64 12.76 -21.74
C GLU A 40 -5.98 11.66 -20.90
N GLU A 41 -4.67 11.48 -21.05
CA GLU A 41 -3.90 10.53 -20.26
C GLU A 41 -3.90 10.89 -18.76
N LEU A 42 -3.77 12.18 -18.43
CA LEU A 42 -3.86 12.65 -17.04
C LEU A 42 -5.23 12.35 -16.42
N VAL A 43 -6.32 12.60 -17.15
CA VAL A 43 -7.68 12.27 -16.68
C VAL A 43 -7.84 10.75 -16.46
N SER A 44 -7.33 9.94 -17.38
CA SER A 44 -7.35 8.47 -17.26
C SER A 44 -6.55 7.99 -16.03
N TYR A 45 -5.36 8.55 -15.81
CA TYR A 45 -4.52 8.27 -14.65
C TYR A 45 -5.23 8.62 -13.34
N GLU A 46 -5.84 9.81 -13.25
CA GLU A 46 -6.57 10.24 -12.05
C GLU A 46 -7.77 9.34 -11.75
N SER A 47 -8.51 8.93 -12.79
CA SER A 47 -9.63 7.99 -12.65
C SER A 47 -9.15 6.63 -12.14
N THR A 48 -8.09 6.08 -12.75
CA THR A 48 -7.51 4.79 -12.35
C THR A 48 -6.98 4.84 -10.92
N LYS A 49 -6.30 5.92 -10.54
CA LYS A 49 -5.81 6.13 -9.18
C LYS A 49 -6.96 6.12 -8.17
N LYS A 50 -8.07 6.78 -8.47
CA LYS A 50 -9.26 6.78 -7.61
C LYS A 50 -9.87 5.39 -7.48
N GLU A 51 -9.96 4.64 -8.58
CA GLU A 51 -10.47 3.27 -8.58
C GLU A 51 -9.59 2.34 -7.73
N VAL A 52 -8.26 2.47 -7.82
CA VAL A 52 -7.33 1.71 -6.97
C VAL A 52 -7.58 1.98 -5.48
N GLU A 53 -7.79 3.23 -5.07
CA GLU A 53 -8.08 3.56 -3.68
C GLU A 53 -9.45 3.03 -3.22
N ASP A 54 -10.49 3.08 -4.07
CA ASP A 54 -11.80 2.48 -3.78
C ASP A 54 -11.70 0.95 -3.59
N LEU A 55 -11.00 0.27 -4.49
CA LEU A 55 -10.80 -1.17 -4.42
C LEU A 55 -10.02 -1.56 -3.16
N ARG A 56 -8.98 -0.80 -2.79
CA ARG A 56 -8.23 -1.01 -1.54
C ARG A 56 -9.12 -0.87 -0.32
N TYR A 57 -9.92 0.20 -0.26
CA TYR A 57 -10.84 0.42 0.85
C TYR A 57 -11.85 -0.72 0.97
N ARG A 58 -12.47 -1.12 -0.15
CA ARG A 58 -13.44 -2.22 -0.20
C ARG A 58 -12.81 -3.56 0.21
N LEU A 59 -11.59 -3.84 -0.24
CA LEU A 59 -10.86 -5.06 0.11
C LEU A 59 -10.57 -5.12 1.62
N ILE A 60 -10.06 -4.04 2.20
CA ILE A 60 -9.80 -3.95 3.65
C ILE A 60 -11.11 -4.15 4.42
N ASN A 61 -12.19 -3.47 4.02
CA ASN A 61 -13.49 -3.60 4.68
C ASN A 61 -14.04 -5.04 4.63
N LEU A 62 -13.97 -5.71 3.48
CA LEU A 62 -14.41 -7.11 3.35
C LEU A 62 -13.59 -8.07 4.24
N ARG A 63 -12.27 -7.86 4.32
CA ARG A 63 -11.39 -8.61 5.20
C ARG A 63 -11.73 -8.40 6.67
N GLU A 64 -11.99 -7.15 7.06
CA GLU A 64 -12.39 -6.79 8.42
C GLU A 64 -13.74 -7.41 8.82
N ILE A 65 -14.73 -7.39 7.93
CA ILE A 65 -16.01 -8.04 8.16
C ILE A 65 -15.81 -9.56 8.33
N LYS A 66 -15.03 -10.18 7.44
CA LYS A 66 -14.79 -11.63 7.47
C LYS A 66 -14.05 -12.06 8.74
N ILE A 67 -13.02 -11.34 9.16
CA ILE A 67 -12.29 -11.66 10.39
C ILE A 67 -13.18 -11.42 11.62
N GLN A 68 -13.95 -10.34 11.69
CA GLN A 68 -14.80 -10.05 12.86
C GLN A 68 -15.92 -11.09 13.05
N ASN A 69 -16.47 -11.63 11.96
CA ASN A 69 -17.51 -12.64 11.96
C ASN A 69 -16.99 -14.07 12.22
N SER A 70 -15.67 -14.27 12.22
CA SER A 70 -15.07 -15.58 12.52
C SER A 70 -15.30 -15.98 13.98
N SER A 71 -15.70 -17.23 14.20
CA SER A 71 -15.79 -17.84 15.54
C SER A 71 -14.43 -17.84 16.25
N LEU A 72 -13.34 -17.97 15.50
CA LEU A 72 -11.98 -17.93 16.01
C LEU A 72 -11.64 -16.55 16.60
N THR A 73 -12.07 -15.47 15.96
CA THR A 73 -11.91 -14.10 16.49
C THR A 73 -12.61 -13.93 17.83
N GLN A 74 -13.83 -14.45 17.97
CA GLN A 74 -14.56 -14.40 19.23
C GLN A 74 -13.85 -15.21 20.32
N LYS A 75 -13.29 -16.38 19.97
CA LYS A 75 -12.49 -17.20 20.89
C LYS A 75 -11.21 -16.46 21.33
N ILE A 76 -10.46 -15.88 20.40
CA ILE A 76 -9.23 -15.11 20.66
C ILE A 76 -9.51 -13.92 21.58
N LYS A 77 -10.56 -13.14 21.31
CA LYS A 77 -10.94 -11.99 22.14
C LYS A 77 -11.23 -12.41 23.58
N ARG A 78 -12.03 -13.47 23.78
CA ARG A 78 -12.32 -14.01 25.13
C ARG A 78 -11.05 -14.46 25.83
N MET A 79 -10.17 -15.17 25.14
CA MET A 79 -8.90 -15.65 25.70
C MET A 79 -7.97 -14.51 26.10
N SER A 80 -7.91 -13.43 25.31
CA SER A 80 -7.09 -12.25 25.63
C SER A 80 -7.57 -11.48 26.86
N GLN A 81 -8.85 -11.61 27.21
CA GLN A 81 -9.48 -10.96 28.36
C GLN A 81 -9.51 -11.86 29.60
N THR A 82 -9.22 -13.15 29.44
CA THR A 82 -9.23 -14.13 30.52
C THR A 82 -8.02 -13.95 31.43
N VAL A 83 -8.22 -14.04 32.75
CA VAL A 83 -7.13 -14.04 33.73
C VAL A 83 -6.55 -15.45 33.81
N TRP A 84 -5.36 -15.62 33.24
CA TRP A 84 -4.65 -16.90 33.27
C TRP A 84 -3.80 -17.00 34.53
N SER A 85 -3.87 -18.14 35.23
CA SER A 85 -2.93 -18.44 36.31
C SER A 85 -1.52 -18.48 35.74
N LYS A 86 -0.53 -17.89 36.44
CA LYS A 86 0.89 -17.78 36.02
C LYS A 86 1.61 -19.12 35.75
N ALA A 87 0.93 -20.26 35.83
CA ALA A 87 1.48 -21.57 35.57
C ALA A 87 1.64 -21.80 34.06
N SER A 88 2.82 -21.44 33.52
CA SER A 88 3.61 -22.10 32.45
C SER A 88 2.97 -22.62 31.16
N GLN A 89 1.65 -22.58 30.96
CA GLN A 89 0.99 -23.06 29.76
C GLN A 89 0.84 -21.92 28.75
N ALA A 90 1.18 -22.18 27.48
CA ALA A 90 0.88 -21.26 26.40
C ALA A 90 -0.63 -21.00 26.33
N VAL A 91 -1.04 -19.73 26.23
CA VAL A 91 -2.46 -19.36 26.14
C VAL A 91 -3.06 -19.85 24.83
N ILE A 92 -2.30 -19.79 23.73
CA ILE A 92 -2.65 -20.36 22.43
C ILE A 92 -1.84 -21.64 22.23
N ASP A 93 -2.52 -22.76 21.99
CA ASP A 93 -1.90 -24.04 21.67
C ASP A 93 -1.59 -24.18 20.17
N GLU A 94 -0.81 -25.21 19.82
CA GLU A 94 -0.37 -25.45 18.43
C GLU A 94 -1.53 -25.61 17.46
N LYS A 95 -2.59 -26.33 17.88
CA LYS A 95 -3.77 -26.54 17.05
C LYS A 95 -4.45 -25.21 16.72
N MET A 96 -4.56 -24.32 17.70
CA MET A 96 -5.15 -23.01 17.50
C MET A 96 -4.26 -22.09 16.66
N TRP A 97 -2.93 -22.22 16.71
CA TRP A 97 -2.03 -21.52 15.78
C TRP A 97 -2.24 -21.95 14.33
N ILE A 98 -2.43 -23.26 14.09
CA ILE A 98 -2.78 -23.78 12.77
C ILE A 98 -4.13 -23.20 12.31
N ASP A 99 -5.15 -23.19 13.18
CA ASP A 99 -6.46 -22.59 12.85
C ASP A 99 -6.34 -21.09 12.52
N ILE A 100 -5.47 -20.35 13.24
CA ILE A 100 -5.17 -18.94 12.96
C ILE A 100 -4.52 -18.80 11.58
N GLU A 101 -3.49 -19.59 11.29
CA GLU A 101 -2.77 -19.52 10.02
C GLU A 101 -3.68 -19.84 8.82
N VAL A 102 -4.53 -20.87 8.94
CA VAL A 102 -5.55 -21.20 7.93
C VAL A 102 -6.48 -20.02 7.69
N LEU A 103 -6.98 -19.38 8.75
CA LEU A 103 -7.83 -18.19 8.63
C LEU A 103 -7.07 -17.02 7.97
N MET A 104 -5.80 -16.81 8.31
CA MET A 104 -5.00 -15.74 7.70
C MET A 104 -4.74 -15.99 6.22
N VAL A 105 -4.46 -17.23 5.81
CA VAL A 105 -4.31 -17.59 4.39
C VAL A 105 -5.62 -17.35 3.63
N GLU A 106 -6.76 -17.64 4.25
CA GLU A 106 -8.07 -17.47 3.64
C GLU A 106 -8.49 -15.99 3.49
N ILE A 107 -8.11 -15.12 4.44
CA ILE A 107 -8.52 -13.70 4.45
C ILE A 107 -7.45 -12.79 3.82
N TYR A 108 -6.18 -13.06 4.07
CA TYR A 108 -5.02 -12.24 3.73
C TYR A 108 -3.92 -13.04 3.00
N PRO A 109 -4.21 -13.72 1.88
CA PRO A 109 -3.25 -14.61 1.21
C PRO A 109 -1.97 -13.88 0.74
N ASP A 110 -2.12 -12.65 0.25
CA ASP A 110 -1.04 -11.73 -0.13
C ASP A 110 -0.15 -11.34 1.05
N ILE A 111 -0.74 -11.04 2.21
CA ILE A 111 0.00 -10.71 3.43
C ILE A 111 0.75 -11.93 3.93
N VAL A 112 0.08 -13.09 3.99
CA VAL A 112 0.74 -14.33 4.45
C VAL A 112 1.91 -14.69 3.53
N LYS A 113 1.75 -14.57 2.20
CA LYS A 113 2.85 -14.75 1.26
C LYS A 113 4.02 -13.82 1.59
N ALA A 114 3.76 -12.51 1.68
CA ALA A 114 4.80 -11.53 1.96
C ALA A 114 5.50 -11.75 3.33
N LEU A 115 4.76 -12.23 4.35
CA LEU A 115 5.34 -12.57 5.65
C LEU A 115 6.18 -13.85 5.63
N ARG A 116 5.84 -14.84 4.80
CA ARG A 116 6.64 -16.06 4.62
C ARG A 116 7.90 -15.82 3.79
N ASP A 117 7.81 -14.92 2.81
CA ASP A 117 8.95 -14.52 1.99
C ASP A 117 9.95 -13.67 2.81
N ALA A 118 9.49 -13.12 3.95
CA ALA A 118 10.36 -12.49 4.94
C ALA A 118 10.96 -13.53 5.90
N ASP A 119 12.23 -13.33 6.27
CA ASP A 119 12.97 -14.17 7.23
C ASP A 119 12.47 -13.97 8.68
N LEU A 120 11.18 -14.15 8.93
CA LEU A 120 10.55 -14.01 10.24
C LEU A 120 10.68 -15.30 11.06
N SER A 121 10.97 -15.15 12.34
CA SER A 121 10.81 -16.25 13.30
C SER A 121 9.34 -16.58 13.52
N PHE A 122 9.03 -17.80 14.02
CA PHE A 122 7.66 -18.18 14.37
C PHE A 122 6.96 -17.17 15.29
N SER A 123 7.65 -16.68 16.33
CA SER A 123 7.07 -15.68 17.23
C SER A 123 6.79 -14.33 16.57
N GLU A 124 7.60 -13.94 15.58
CA GLU A 124 7.37 -12.73 14.78
C GLU A 124 6.15 -12.89 13.87
N MET A 125 6.02 -14.05 13.22
CA MET A 125 4.87 -14.39 12.38
C MET A 125 3.56 -14.46 13.20
N HIS A 126 3.59 -15.11 14.37
CA HIS A 126 2.46 -15.15 15.30
C HIS A 126 2.01 -13.75 15.73
N LEU A 127 2.95 -12.86 16.01
CA LEU A 127 2.65 -11.47 16.33
C LEU A 127 1.98 -10.74 15.15
N CYS A 128 2.44 -10.97 13.91
CA CYS A 128 1.79 -10.41 12.73
C CYS A 128 0.35 -10.90 12.59
N PHE A 129 0.10 -12.21 12.74
CA PHE A 129 -1.25 -12.76 12.67
C PHE A 129 -2.15 -12.21 13.76
N LEU A 130 -1.69 -12.14 15.01
CA LEU A 130 -2.47 -11.56 16.12
C LEU A 130 -2.78 -10.07 15.90
N THR A 131 -1.92 -9.33 15.20
CA THR A 131 -2.16 -7.93 14.87
C THR A 131 -3.38 -7.77 13.95
N LEU A 132 -3.62 -8.70 13.03
CA LEU A 132 -4.75 -8.65 12.09
C LEU A 132 -6.11 -8.78 12.79
N PHE A 133 -6.15 -9.29 14.02
CA PHE A 133 -7.34 -9.30 14.88
C PHE A 133 -7.61 -7.95 15.59
N LYS A 134 -6.78 -6.92 15.35
CA LYS A 134 -6.84 -5.59 15.98
C LYS A 134 -6.83 -5.65 17.52
N LEU A 135 -5.98 -6.51 18.08
CA LEU A 135 -5.80 -6.63 19.52
C LEU A 135 -4.85 -5.54 20.02
N ASP A 136 -5.14 -5.00 21.21
CA ASP A 136 -4.22 -4.06 21.86
C ASP A 136 -2.95 -4.77 22.38
N THR A 137 -1.92 -4.00 22.71
CA THR A 137 -0.63 -4.54 23.20
C THR A 137 -0.79 -5.42 24.44
N LYS A 138 -1.77 -5.14 25.31
CA LYS A 138 -2.00 -5.93 26.53
C LYS A 138 -2.60 -7.29 26.17
N ALA A 139 -3.63 -7.31 25.34
CA ALA A 139 -4.26 -8.51 24.82
C ALA A 139 -3.25 -9.40 24.08
N MET A 140 -2.41 -8.80 23.22
CA MET A 140 -1.33 -9.52 22.54
C MET A 140 -0.31 -10.10 23.53
N SER A 141 0.09 -9.33 24.55
CA SER A 141 1.05 -9.78 25.56
C SER A 141 0.55 -10.99 26.35
N THR A 142 -0.76 -11.01 26.67
CA THR A 142 -1.43 -12.16 27.30
C THR A 142 -1.38 -13.39 26.40
N LEU A 143 -1.81 -13.26 25.13
CA LEU A 143 -1.91 -14.40 24.22
C LEU A 143 -0.54 -15.00 23.85
N LEU A 144 0.47 -14.14 23.70
CA LEU A 144 1.85 -14.55 23.41
C LEU A 144 2.62 -14.97 24.67
N ASN A 145 2.04 -14.81 25.86
CA ASN A 145 2.68 -15.05 27.15
C ASN A 145 4.05 -14.33 27.29
N ILE A 146 4.09 -13.05 26.92
CA ILE A 146 5.27 -12.18 27.03
C ILE A 146 4.90 -10.86 27.71
N ILE A 147 5.90 -10.08 28.14
CA ILE A 147 5.66 -8.73 28.66
C ILE A 147 5.29 -7.75 27.53
N PRO A 148 4.46 -6.71 27.79
CA PRO A 148 4.06 -5.73 26.76
C PRO A 148 5.23 -5.10 26.00
N THR A 149 6.32 -4.76 26.68
CA THR A 149 7.51 -4.18 26.03
C THR A 149 8.19 -5.14 25.04
N SER A 150 8.04 -6.45 25.22
CA SER A 150 8.53 -7.45 24.27
C SER A 150 7.68 -7.51 23.01
N VAL A 151 6.39 -7.17 23.07
CA VAL A 151 5.53 -7.01 21.89
C VAL A 151 6.10 -5.90 21.00
N ASP A 152 6.41 -4.73 21.58
CA ASP A 152 6.93 -3.58 20.83
C ASP A 152 8.32 -3.84 20.25
N LYS A 153 9.21 -4.49 21.02
CA LYS A 153 10.52 -4.92 20.49
C LYS A 153 10.38 -5.89 19.32
N THR A 154 9.38 -6.76 19.34
CA THR A 154 9.11 -7.71 18.26
C THR A 154 8.56 -6.99 17.02
N ARG A 155 7.62 -6.04 17.18
CA ARG A 155 7.15 -5.16 16.09
C ARG A 155 8.32 -4.43 15.43
N LEU A 156 9.28 -3.93 16.20
CA LEU A 156 10.48 -3.27 15.67
C LEU A 156 11.38 -4.22 14.87
N ARG A 157 11.56 -5.47 15.31
CA ARG A 157 12.31 -6.46 14.53
C ARG A 157 11.60 -6.81 13.22
N VAL A 158 10.29 -7.02 13.25
CA VAL A 158 9.48 -7.24 12.04
C VAL A 158 9.60 -6.07 11.08
N ARG A 159 9.46 -4.83 11.57
CA ARG A 159 9.65 -3.62 10.76
C ARG A 159 11.01 -3.60 10.05
N LYS A 160 12.09 -3.94 10.75
CA LYS A 160 13.43 -4.02 10.16
C LYS A 160 13.53 -5.08 9.07
N LYS A 161 13.00 -6.28 9.32
CA LYS A 161 13.02 -7.41 8.37
C LYS A 161 12.16 -7.15 7.13
N LEU A 162 11.09 -6.37 7.27
CA LEU A 162 10.21 -5.96 6.18
C LEU A 162 10.60 -4.61 5.55
N HIS A 163 11.73 -4.03 5.97
CA HIS A 163 12.21 -2.72 5.50
C HIS A 163 11.18 -1.59 5.60
N TRP A 164 10.38 -1.61 6.67
CA TRP A 164 9.38 -0.57 6.93
C TRP A 164 10.00 0.62 7.65
N GLU A 165 9.92 1.78 7.01
CA GLU A 165 10.37 3.06 7.55
C GLU A 165 9.21 3.83 8.21
N GLY A 166 9.56 4.78 9.08
CA GLY A 166 8.62 5.71 9.68
C GLY A 166 7.87 5.19 10.91
N LYS A 167 6.87 5.99 11.33
CA LYS A 167 6.09 5.80 12.57
C LYS A 167 4.63 5.40 12.30
N GLN A 168 4.33 4.88 11.10
CA GLN A 168 2.99 4.38 10.80
C GLN A 168 2.60 3.30 11.82
N ASP A 169 1.31 3.15 12.10
CA ASP A 169 0.83 2.08 12.96
C ASP A 169 1.20 0.70 12.38
N PHE A 170 1.42 -0.29 13.25
CA PHE A 170 1.88 -1.62 12.83
C PHE A 170 0.80 -2.41 12.07
N TYR A 171 -0.48 -2.27 12.45
CA TYR A 171 -1.58 -2.85 11.69
C TYR A 171 -1.68 -2.19 10.31
N GLU A 172 -1.61 -0.86 10.26
CA GLU A 172 -1.66 -0.11 9.00
C GLU A 172 -0.51 -0.50 8.05
N SER A 173 0.71 -0.68 8.57
CA SER A 173 1.83 -1.19 7.76
C SER A 173 1.57 -2.61 7.25
N LEU A 174 0.96 -3.49 8.05
CA LEU A 174 0.67 -4.88 7.66
C LEU A 174 -0.37 -4.97 6.54
N ILE A 175 -1.50 -4.27 6.66
CA ILE A 175 -2.59 -4.38 5.68
C ILE A 175 -2.25 -3.76 4.31
N HIS A 176 -1.18 -2.95 4.27
CA HIS A 176 -0.65 -2.32 3.07
C HIS A 176 0.66 -2.95 2.59
N ILE A 177 1.05 -4.10 3.14
CA ILE A 177 2.21 -4.84 2.64
C ILE A 177 2.01 -5.17 1.16
N LYS A 178 3.05 -4.95 0.36
CA LYS A 178 3.05 -5.34 -1.04
C LYS A 178 3.71 -6.72 -1.14
N PRO A 179 3.08 -7.71 -1.80
CA PRO A 179 3.78 -8.93 -2.14
C PRO A 179 4.97 -8.58 -3.04
N VAL A 180 6.13 -9.18 -2.74
CA VAL A 180 7.30 -9.17 -3.62
C VAL A 180 7.04 -10.06 -4.83
#